data_AF-A0A023G869-F1
#
_entry.id   AF-A0A023G869-F1
#
_cell.length_a   1.000
_cell.length_b   1.000
_cell.length_c   1.000
_cell.angle_alpha   90.00
_cell.angle_beta   90.00
_cell.angle_gamma   90.00
#
_symmetry.space_group_name_H-M   'P 1'
#
loop_
_entity.id
_entity.type
_entity.pdbx_description
1 polymer ?
#
loop_
_entity_poly.entity_id
_entity_poly.type
_entity_poly.pdbx_seq_one_letter_code
_entity_poly.pdbx_strand_id
1 'polypeptide(L)'
;LVEPLKATCASKIKANSVKQEFEKQDELKRSAMRAFTALLAIPDADKNPLMNEFLSHIKSTPDLQALYEGIQKDTSANVPDSSNVMDIS
;
A
#
# COMPACT_ATOMS: atom_id res chain seq x y z
N LEU A 1 -7.95 -4.81 -11.45
CA LEU A 1 -7.49 -3.75 -10.51
C LEU A 1 -6.30 -4.18 -9.67
N VAL A 2 -6.21 -5.44 -9.24
CA VAL A 2 -5.13 -5.91 -8.36
C VAL A 2 -3.79 -6.13 -9.09
N GLU A 3 -3.81 -6.55 -10.36
CA GLU A 3 -2.59 -6.86 -11.12
C GLU A 3 -1.58 -5.70 -11.24
N PRO A 4 -1.98 -4.45 -11.55
CA PRO A 4 -1.03 -3.32 -11.58
C PRO A 4 -0.36 -3.06 -10.22
N LEU A 5 -1.09 -3.25 -9.12
CA LEU A 5 -0.55 -3.11 -7.75
C LEU A 5 0.45 -4.22 -7.44
N LYS A 6 0.11 -5.47 -7.82
CA LYS A 6 1.01 -6.63 -7.70
C LYS A 6 2.30 -6.42 -8.48
N ALA A 7 2.21 -5.93 -9.72
CA ALA A 7 3.37 -5.59 -10.54
C ALA A 7 4.25 -4.51 -9.90
N THR A 8 3.63 -3.48 -9.30
CA THR A 8 4.35 -2.41 -8.60
C THR A 8 5.13 -2.96 -7.39
N CYS A 9 4.50 -3.83 -6.59
CA CYS A 9 5.14 -4.47 -5.44
C CYS A 9 6.27 -5.44 -5.84
N ALA A 10 6.12 -6.15 -6.95
CA ALA A 10 7.10 -7.10 -7.47
C ALA A 10 8.24 -6.46 -8.28
N SER A 11 8.10 -5.20 -8.68
CA SER A 11 9.11 -4.49 -9.48
C SER A 11 10.44 -4.39 -8.71
N LYS A 12 11.52 -4.73 -9.42
CA LYS A 12 12.89 -4.74 -8.93
C LYS A 12 13.69 -3.66 -9.64
N ILE A 13 14.46 -2.92 -8.87
CA ILE A 13 15.40 -1.93 -9.37
C ILE A 13 16.71 -2.61 -9.74
N LYS A 14 17.40 -2.10 -10.75
CA LYS A 14 18.72 -2.61 -11.15
C LYS A 14 19.75 -2.27 -10.08
N ALA A 15 20.69 -3.18 -9.83
CA ALA A 15 21.69 -2.99 -8.77
C ALA A 15 22.56 -1.72 -8.93
N ASN A 16 22.69 -1.19 -10.14
CA ASN A 16 23.46 0.02 -10.46
C ASN A 16 22.62 1.31 -10.46
N SER A 17 21.39 1.24 -9.97
CA SER A 17 20.49 2.40 -9.95
C SER A 17 20.97 3.42 -8.93
N VAL A 18 20.62 4.68 -9.12
CA VAL A 18 21.01 5.74 -8.19
C VAL A 18 20.08 5.76 -6.98
N LYS A 19 20.53 6.31 -5.84
CA LYS A 19 19.77 6.33 -4.57
C LYS A 19 18.31 6.79 -4.73
N GLN A 20 18.09 7.83 -5.54
CA GLN A 20 16.77 8.38 -5.80
C GLN A 20 15.81 7.38 -6.47
N GLU A 21 16.32 6.46 -7.30
CA GLU A 21 15.49 5.43 -7.93
C GLU A 21 15.02 4.40 -6.89
N PHE A 22 15.88 4.05 -5.93
CA PHE A 22 15.52 3.21 -4.78
C PHE A 22 14.45 3.84 -3.91
N GLU A 23 14.63 5.11 -3.55
CA GLU A 23 13.65 5.87 -2.77
C GLU A 23 12.30 5.98 -3.51
N LYS A 24 12.35 6.24 -4.83
CA LYS A 24 11.15 6.27 -5.67
C LYS A 24 10.39 4.94 -5.66
N GLN A 25 11.09 3.82 -5.78
CA GLN A 25 10.44 2.51 -5.77
C GLN A 25 9.86 2.17 -4.40
N ASP A 26 10.53 2.53 -3.30
CA ASP A 26 9.99 2.34 -1.95
C ASP A 26 8.67 3.11 -1.79
N GLU A 27 8.63 4.38 -2.21
CA GLU A 27 7.42 5.19 -2.14
C GLU A 27 6.31 4.66 -3.05
N LEU A 28 6.65 4.17 -4.25
CA LEU A 28 5.67 3.52 -5.13
C LEU A 28 5.06 2.26 -4.51
N LYS A 29 5.87 1.44 -3.83
CA LYS A 29 5.37 0.25 -3.11
C LYS A 29 4.45 0.65 -1.96
N ARG A 30 4.81 1.68 -1.19
CA ARG A 30 3.95 2.25 -0.13
C ARG A 30 2.63 2.76 -0.67
N SER A 31 2.67 3.53 -1.75
CA SER A 31 1.48 4.06 -2.42
C SER A 31 0.55 2.94 -2.93
N ALA A 32 1.12 1.93 -3.60
CA ALA A 32 0.36 0.76 -4.05
C ALA A 32 -0.30 0.01 -2.89
N MET A 33 0.40 -0.10 -1.76
CA MET A 33 -0.13 -0.75 -0.57
C MET A 33 -1.27 0.05 0.08
N ARG A 34 -1.16 1.38 0.14
CA ARG A 34 -2.25 2.27 0.59
C ARG A 34 -3.49 2.11 -0.28
N ALA A 35 -3.33 2.08 -1.61
CA ALA A 35 -4.43 1.84 -2.53
C ALA A 35 -5.07 0.45 -2.31
N PHE A 36 -4.27 -0.59 -2.09
CA PHE A 36 -4.78 -1.93 -1.79
C PHE A 36 -5.57 -1.99 -0.47
N THR A 37 -5.11 -1.32 0.58
CA THR A 37 -5.85 -1.21 1.84
C THR A 37 -7.20 -0.52 1.65
N ALA A 38 -7.27 0.54 0.85
CA ALA A 38 -8.53 1.20 0.52
C ALA A 38 -9.48 0.28 -0.27
N LEU A 39 -8.96 -0.55 -1.18
CA LEU A 39 -9.76 -1.53 -1.90
C LEU A 39 -10.32 -2.62 -0.97
N LEU A 40 -9.55 -3.04 0.06
CA LEU A 40 -10.01 -4.00 1.07
C LEU A 40 -11.08 -3.42 2.01
N ALA A 41 -11.16 -2.09 2.14
CA ALA A 41 -12.19 -1.43 2.94
C ALA A 41 -13.57 -1.41 2.26
N ILE A 42 -13.64 -1.76 0.96
CA ILE A 42 -14.91 -1.90 0.25
C ILE A 42 -15.63 -3.16 0.76
N PRO A 43 -16.93 -3.08 1.11
CA PRO A 43 -17.70 -4.26 1.50
C PRO A 43 -17.59 -5.38 0.48
N ASP A 44 -17.47 -6.62 0.96
CA ASP A 44 -17.33 -7.84 0.14
C ASP A 44 -16.06 -7.90 -0.73
N ALA A 45 -15.09 -6.99 -0.58
CA ALA A 45 -13.82 -7.05 -1.31
C ALA A 45 -13.02 -8.34 -1.02
N ASP A 46 -13.17 -8.89 0.18
CA ASP A 46 -12.61 -10.18 0.63
C ASP A 46 -13.29 -11.40 -0.02
N LYS A 47 -14.45 -11.25 -0.66
CA LYS A 47 -15.05 -12.33 -1.46
C LYS A 47 -14.41 -12.45 -2.84
N ASN A 48 -13.66 -11.45 -3.28
CA ASN A 48 -12.98 -11.48 -4.56
C ASN A 48 -11.70 -12.35 -4.48
N PRO A 49 -11.60 -13.45 -5.25
CA PRO A 49 -10.43 -14.34 -5.20
C PRO A 49 -9.12 -13.64 -5.51
N LEU A 50 -9.12 -12.65 -6.41
CA LEU A 50 -7.92 -11.89 -6.78
C LEU A 50 -7.41 -11.02 -5.62
N MET A 51 -8.33 -10.52 -4.79
CA MET A 51 -7.99 -9.73 -3.61
C MET A 51 -7.37 -10.61 -2.53
N ASN A 52 -7.94 -11.79 -2.30
CA ASN A 52 -7.42 -12.78 -1.35
C ASN A 52 -6.07 -13.36 -1.79
N GLU A 53 -5.89 -13.66 -3.08
CA GLU A 53 -4.62 -14.15 -3.60
C GLU A 53 -3.51 -13.12 -3.36
N PHE A 54 -3.78 -11.84 -3.66
CA PHE A 54 -2.77 -10.81 -3.44
C PHE A 54 -2.52 -10.52 -1.96
N LEU A 55 -3.55 -10.56 -1.11
CA LEU A 55 -3.38 -10.47 0.33
C LEU A 55 -2.53 -11.63 0.88
N SER A 56 -2.77 -12.86 0.40
CA SER A 56 -1.97 -14.02 0.74
C SER A 56 -0.51 -13.85 0.29
N HIS A 57 -0.30 -13.35 -0.92
CA HIS A 57 1.04 -13.06 -1.44
C HIS A 57 1.79 -12.03 -0.57
N ILE A 58 1.13 -10.95 -0.18
CA ILE A 58 1.69 -9.93 0.73
C ILE A 58 2.10 -10.57 2.06
N LYS A 59 1.22 -11.35 2.68
CA LYS A 59 1.50 -12.05 3.96
C LYS A 59 2.59 -13.11 3.84
N SER A 60 2.78 -13.70 2.67
CA SER A 60 3.84 -14.69 2.43
C SER A 60 5.21 -14.08 2.12
N THR A 61 5.27 -12.76 1.90
CA THR A 61 6.50 -12.04 1.54
C THR A 61 6.90 -11.10 2.69
N PRO A 62 7.93 -11.43 3.49
CA PRO A 62 8.24 -10.69 4.72
C PRO A 62 8.37 -9.17 4.54
N ASP A 63 9.06 -8.72 3.49
CA ASP A 63 9.24 -7.29 3.21
C ASP A 63 7.91 -6.58 2.91
N LEU A 64 7.03 -7.23 2.13
CA LEU A 64 5.72 -6.67 1.79
C LEU A 64 4.77 -6.72 2.99
N GLN A 65 4.86 -7.77 3.82
CA GLN A 65 4.10 -7.88 5.05
C GLN A 65 4.45 -6.75 6.02
N ALA A 66 5.75 -6.52 6.27
CA ALA A 66 6.20 -5.44 7.15
C ALA A 66 5.72 -4.07 6.66
N LEU A 67 5.77 -3.83 5.35
CA LEU A 67 5.27 -2.60 4.74
C LEU A 67 3.75 -2.48 4.88
N TYR A 68 3.00 -3.57 4.66
CA TYR A 68 1.54 -3.59 4.84
C TYR A 68 1.12 -3.30 6.27
N GLU A 69 1.76 -3.92 7.27
CA GLU A 69 1.49 -3.67 8.69
C GLU A 69 1.80 -2.23 9.09
N GLY A 70 2.88 -1.65 8.57
CA GLY A 70 3.21 -0.23 8.75
C GLY A 70 2.11 0.68 8.21
N ILE A 71 1.68 0.44 6.97
CA ILE A 71 0.60 1.22 6.34
C ILE A 71 -0.73 1.07 7.10
N GLN A 72 -1.08 -0.12 7.61
CA GLN A 72 -2.30 -0.31 8.39
C GLN A 72 -2.29 0.51 9.68
N LYS A 73 -1.14 0.59 10.37
CA LYS A 73 -0.96 1.43 11.57
C LYS A 73 -1.06 2.93 11.23
N ASP A 74 -0.40 3.36 10.15
CA ASP A 74 -0.44 4.75 9.71
C ASP A 74 -1.86 5.18 9.30
N THR A 75 -2.60 4.30 8.60
CA THR A 75 -3.96 4.59 8.14
C THR A 75 -4.95 4.69 9.31
N SER A 76 -4.78 3.86 10.33
CA SER A 76 -5.62 3.91 11.54
C SER A 76 -5.26 5.06 12.48
N ALA A 77 -4.02 5.54 12.46
CA ALA A 77 -3.60 6.77 13.15
C ALA A 77 -4.05 8.06 12.44
N ASN A 78 -4.40 7.98 11.15
CA ASN A 78 -4.69 9.13 10.30
C ASN A 78 -6.18 9.25 9.93
N VAL A 79 -7.08 8.88 10.84
CA VAL A 79 -8.39 9.52 10.96
C VAL A 79 -8.22 10.79 11.80
N PRO A 80 -7.84 11.94 11.22
CA PRO A 80 -8.18 13.18 11.88
C PRO A 80 -9.70 13.22 11.92
N ASP A 81 -10.23 13.29 13.14
CA ASP A 81 -11.55 13.83 13.40
C ASP A 81 -11.83 14.97 12.41
N SER A 82 -12.90 14.85 11.62
CA SER A 82 -13.25 15.78 10.54
C SER A 82 -13.76 17.12 11.08
N SER A 83 -13.16 17.62 12.15
CA SER A 83 -13.59 18.77 12.95
C SER A 83 -12.38 19.62 13.33
N ASN A 84 -11.65 20.15 12.34
CA ASN A 84 -10.84 21.35 12.56
C ASN A 84 -10.79 22.20 11.30
N VAL A 85 -11.78 23.09 11.23
CA VAL A 85 -11.71 24.49 10.81
C VAL A 85 -10.68 24.86 9.74
N MET A 86 -11.16 25.08 8.52
CA MET A 86 -10.54 26.05 7.62
C MET A 86 -10.85 27.46 8.17
N ASP A 87 -10.04 27.94 9.11
CA ASP A 87 -9.98 29.38 9.39
C ASP A 87 -8.92 29.96 8.45
N ILE A 88 -9.39 30.56 7.35
CA ILE A 88 -8.56 31.31 6.42
C ILE A 88 -8.71 32.79 6.83
N SER A 89 -7.58 33.36 7.24
CA SER A 89 -7.19 34.79 7.31
C SER A 89 -8.26 35.87 7.54
#